data_AF-A0A8J8J640-F1
#
_entry.id   AF-A0A8J8J640-F1
#
_cell.length_a   1.000
_cell.length_b   1.000
_cell.length_c   1.000
_cell.angle_alpha   90.00
_cell.angle_beta   90.00
_cell.angle_gamma   90.00
#
_symmetry.space_group_name_H-M   'P 1'
#
loop_
_entity.id
_entity.type
_entity.pdbx_description
1 polymer ?
#
loop_
_entity_poly.entity_id
_entity_poly.type
_entity_poly.pdbx_seq_one_letter_code
_entity_poly.pdbx_strand_id
1 'polypeptide(L)'
;MKPKSLAQLVLFVMITAFWLKIAWPLMTKEALAIGAVGGVLMHWGLTNKGSKAVALIEPFTSGWRVMMYDMMLVAFLVALAQYAGMTFLDALKNSVQNLALLLALVGGIGIDYSVGG
;
A
#
# COMPACT_ATOMS: atom_id res chain seq x y z
N MET A 1 6.67 3.10 -23.02
CA MET A 1 5.57 2.77 -22.07
C MET A 1 4.27 3.32 -22.62
N LYS A 2 3.14 2.61 -22.51
CA LYS A 2 1.84 3.18 -22.89
C LYS A 2 1.56 4.41 -22.00
N PRO A 3 0.97 5.51 -22.50
CA PRO A 3 0.77 6.75 -21.72
C PRO A 3 0.08 6.55 -20.36
N LYS A 4 -0.88 5.61 -20.31
CA LYS A 4 -1.56 5.21 -19.06
C LYS A 4 -0.60 4.67 -18.00
N SER A 5 0.43 3.93 -18.41
CA SER A 5 1.43 3.36 -17.49
C SER A 5 2.37 4.41 -16.90
N LEU A 6 2.59 5.53 -17.58
CA LEU A 6 3.43 6.61 -17.05
C LEU A 6 2.67 7.42 -15.98
N ALA A 7 1.40 7.76 -16.25
CA ALA A 7 0.55 8.44 -15.27
C ALA A 7 0.41 7.62 -13.98
N GLN A 8 0.25 6.30 -14.10
CA GLN A 8 0.24 5.38 -12.97
C GLN A 8 1.54 5.36 -12.17
N LEU A 9 2.68 5.36 -12.86
CA LEU A 9 3.98 5.42 -12.20
C LEU A 9 4.15 6.75 -11.44
N VAL A 10 3.70 7.87 -12.02
CA VAL A 10 3.70 9.17 -11.34
C VAL A 10 2.80 9.15 -10.11
N LEU A 11 1.58 8.60 -10.22
CA LEU A 11 0.69 8.41 -9.07
C LEU A 11 1.33 7.57 -7.97
N PHE A 12 1.99 6.47 -8.33
CA PHE A 12 2.73 5.63 -7.40
C PHE A 12 3.80 6.42 -6.64
N VAL A 13 4.64 7.17 -7.36
CA VAL A 13 5.68 7.99 -6.73
C VAL A 13 5.07 9.02 -5.76
N MET A 14 3.96 9.66 -6.14
CA MET A 14 3.28 10.62 -5.26
C MET A 14 2.70 9.95 -4.01
N ILE A 15 2.05 8.80 -4.16
CA ILE A 15 1.48 8.04 -3.02
C ILE A 15 2.61 7.54 -2.11
N THR A 16 3.71 7.04 -2.66
CA THR A 16 4.88 6.62 -1.88
C THR A 16 5.51 7.79 -1.13
N ALA A 17 5.70 8.94 -1.76
CA ALA A 17 6.20 10.13 -1.10
C ALA A 17 5.26 10.60 0.04
N PHE A 18 3.95 10.53 -0.18
CA PHE A 18 2.96 10.88 0.84
C PHE A 18 2.97 9.89 2.01
N TRP A 19 3.10 8.60 1.73
CA TRP A 19 3.25 7.56 2.76
C TRP A 19 4.52 7.76 3.58
N LEU A 20 5.65 8.04 2.93
CA LEU A 20 6.91 8.34 3.62
C LEU A 20 6.79 9.57 4.53
N LYS A 21 5.98 10.55 4.16
CA LYS A 21 5.78 11.75 4.98
C LYS A 21 4.89 11.50 6.20
N ILE A 22 3.81 10.74 6.04
CA ILE A 22 2.76 10.60 7.06
C ILE A 22 2.95 9.34 7.91
N ALA A 23 3.19 8.20 7.27
CA ALA A 23 3.21 6.91 7.95
C ALA A 23 4.60 6.53 8.48
N TRP A 24 5.67 6.87 7.75
CA TRP A 24 7.04 6.51 8.16
C TRP A 24 7.43 6.93 9.58
N PRO A 25 7.08 8.13 10.08
CA PRO A 25 7.42 8.52 11.46
C PRO A 25 6.76 7.63 12.53
N LEU A 26 5.70 6.90 12.18
CA LEU A 26 4.97 6.00 13.06
C LEU A 26 5.46 4.55 12.96
N MET A 27 6.38 4.24 12.02
CA MET A 27 6.76 2.86 11.71
C MET A 27 7.70 2.27 12.77
N THR A 28 7.27 1.15 13.33
CA THR A 28 8.12 0.26 14.10
C THR A 28 8.74 -0.81 13.17
N LYS A 29 9.79 -1.49 13.64
CA LYS A 29 10.42 -2.59 12.88
C LYS A 29 9.42 -3.73 12.67
N GLU A 30 8.58 -3.97 13.66
CA GLU A 30 7.53 -4.97 13.68
C GLU A 30 6.45 -4.64 12.65
N ALA A 31 5.99 -3.38 12.60
CA ALA A 31 5.01 -2.94 11.61
C ALA A 31 5.53 -3.10 10.18
N LEU A 32 6.80 -2.78 9.93
CA LEU A 32 7.42 -2.97 8.61
C LEU A 32 7.58 -4.46 8.25
N ALA A 33 7.99 -5.31 9.21
CA ALA A 33 8.12 -6.74 8.98
C ALA A 33 6.76 -7.40 8.69
N ILE A 34 5.74 -7.07 9.48
CA ILE A 34 4.36 -7.52 9.26
C ILE A 34 3.82 -6.94 7.95
N GLY A 35 4.12 -5.68 7.64
CA GLY A 35 3.77 -5.04 6.38
C GLY A 35 4.36 -5.75 5.17
N ALA A 36 5.63 -6.13 5.22
CA ALA A 36 6.28 -6.87 4.14
C ALA A 36 5.65 -8.25 3.95
N VAL A 37 5.56 -9.06 5.01
CA VAL A 37 5.02 -10.43 4.90
C VAL A 37 3.53 -10.42 4.63
N GLY A 38 2.76 -9.69 5.43
CA GLY A 38 1.32 -9.56 5.30
C GLY A 38 0.90 -8.87 4.00
N GLY A 39 1.68 -7.91 3.52
CA GLY A 39 1.48 -7.28 2.22
C GLY A 39 1.67 -8.26 1.06
N VAL A 40 2.70 -9.11 1.09
CA VAL A 40 2.87 -10.17 0.08
C VAL A 40 1.71 -11.17 0.14
N LEU A 41 1.26 -11.56 1.33
CA LEU A 41 0.13 -12.48 1.50
C LEU A 41 -1.18 -11.86 1.01
N MET A 42 -1.43 -10.60 1.35
CA MET A 42 -2.57 -9.81 0.84
C MET A 42 -2.50 -9.71 -0.68
N HIS A 43 -1.32 -9.40 -1.21
CA HIS A 43 -1.10 -9.29 -2.64
C HIS A 43 -1.42 -10.61 -3.34
N TRP A 44 -0.84 -11.71 -2.87
CA TRP A 44 -1.09 -13.03 -3.40
C TRP A 44 -2.57 -13.42 -3.30
N GLY A 45 -3.21 -13.24 -2.15
CA GLY A 45 -4.58 -13.71 -1.89
C GLY A 45 -5.67 -12.86 -2.54
N LEU A 46 -5.52 -11.53 -2.55
CA LEU A 46 -6.59 -10.61 -2.95
C LEU A 46 -6.33 -9.98 -4.31
N THR A 47 -5.15 -9.41 -4.54
CA THR A 47 -4.87 -8.62 -5.74
C THR A 47 -4.18 -9.42 -6.85
N ASN A 48 -3.64 -10.61 -6.56
CA ASN A 48 -3.08 -11.54 -7.56
C ASN A 48 -3.79 -12.91 -7.59
N LYS A 49 -4.90 -13.05 -6.84
CA LYS A 49 -5.86 -14.19 -6.87
C LYS A 49 -5.22 -15.58 -6.83
N GLY A 50 -4.16 -15.75 -6.04
CA GLY A 50 -3.47 -17.03 -5.85
C GLY A 50 -2.46 -17.39 -6.94
N SER A 51 -2.19 -16.51 -7.91
CA SER A 51 -1.25 -16.79 -8.99
C SER A 51 0.17 -16.98 -8.47
N LYS A 52 0.84 -18.06 -8.88
CA LYS A 52 2.27 -18.31 -8.60
C LYS A 52 3.18 -17.26 -9.25
N ALA A 53 2.65 -16.44 -10.16
CA ALA A 53 3.38 -15.37 -10.82
C ALA A 53 3.83 -14.24 -9.87
N VAL A 54 3.43 -14.24 -8.59
CA VAL A 54 3.99 -13.32 -7.57
C VAL A 54 5.52 -13.29 -7.59
N ALA A 55 6.17 -14.44 -7.78
CA ALA A 55 7.63 -14.54 -7.81
C ALA A 55 8.27 -13.96 -9.09
N LEU A 56 7.48 -13.68 -10.12
CA LEU A 56 7.92 -13.22 -11.44
C LEU A 56 7.47 -11.78 -11.73
N ILE A 57 6.99 -11.06 -10.70
CA ILE A 57 6.57 -9.67 -10.85
C ILE A 57 7.80 -8.80 -11.09
N GLU A 58 7.93 -8.28 -12.32
CA GLU A 58 9.02 -7.39 -12.69
C GLU A 58 8.89 -6.01 -12.01
N PRO A 59 10.01 -5.38 -11.60
CA PRO A 59 10.00 -4.04 -11.02
C PRO A 59 9.29 -3.01 -11.90
N PHE A 60 8.63 -2.04 -11.27
CA PHE A 60 7.92 -0.93 -11.91
C PHE A 60 6.71 -1.32 -12.78
N THR A 61 6.37 -2.60 -12.90
CA THR A 61 5.11 -3.06 -13.51
C THR A 61 3.91 -2.72 -12.62
N SER A 62 2.69 -2.81 -13.17
CA SER A 62 1.47 -2.60 -12.38
C SER A 62 1.35 -3.60 -11.23
N GLY A 63 1.62 -4.88 -11.47
CA GLY A 63 1.63 -5.90 -10.42
C GLY A 63 2.60 -5.57 -9.29
N TRP A 64 3.80 -5.08 -9.64
CA TRP A 64 4.79 -4.66 -8.64
C TRP A 64 4.29 -3.48 -7.81
N ARG A 65 3.72 -2.46 -8.45
CA ARG A 65 3.18 -1.29 -7.73
C ARG A 65 2.02 -1.66 -6.81
N VAL A 66 1.12 -2.54 -7.25
CA VAL A 66 0.04 -3.07 -6.40
C VAL A 66 0.61 -3.80 -5.18
N MET A 67 1.60 -4.68 -5.38
CA MET A 67 2.28 -5.36 -4.28
C MET A 67 2.91 -4.38 -3.28
N MET A 68 3.54 -3.33 -3.78
CA MET A 68 4.12 -2.28 -2.93
C MET A 68 3.03 -1.52 -2.15
N TYR A 69 1.90 -1.18 -2.77
CA TYR A 69 0.78 -0.57 -2.05
C TYR A 69 0.20 -1.52 -0.98
N ASP A 70 0.08 -2.81 -1.28
CA ASP A 70 -0.40 -3.82 -0.32
C ASP A 70 0.53 -3.88 0.92
N MET A 71 1.85 -3.88 0.71
CA MET A 71 2.83 -3.82 1.81
C MET A 71 2.73 -2.52 2.61
N MET A 72 2.68 -1.38 1.93
CA MET A 72 2.57 -0.06 2.55
C MET A 72 1.28 0.08 3.35
N LEU A 73 0.18 -0.48 2.84
CA LEU A 73 -1.12 -0.50 3.49
C LEU A 73 -1.07 -1.35 4.76
N VAL A 74 -0.62 -2.60 4.68
CA VAL A 74 -0.54 -3.47 5.87
C VAL A 74 0.39 -2.87 6.92
N ALA A 75 1.57 -2.36 6.52
CA ALA A 75 2.48 -1.68 7.44
C ALA A 75 1.80 -0.50 8.15
N PHE A 76 1.08 0.33 7.41
CA PHE A 76 0.38 1.50 7.94
C PHE A 76 -0.74 1.12 8.91
N LEU A 77 -1.55 0.11 8.58
CA LEU A 77 -2.62 -0.36 9.45
C LEU A 77 -2.07 -0.91 10.77
N VAL A 78 -0.97 -1.68 10.71
CA VAL A 78 -0.31 -2.23 11.90
C VAL A 78 0.31 -1.11 12.74
N ALA A 79 1.03 -0.18 12.12
CA ALA A 79 1.62 0.95 12.82
C ALA A 79 0.54 1.80 13.51
N LEU A 80 -0.58 2.07 12.85
CA LEU A 80 -1.71 2.77 13.47
C LEU A 80 -2.30 1.98 14.64
N ALA A 81 -2.50 0.67 14.49
CA ALA A 81 -3.02 -0.17 15.56
C ALA A 81 -2.08 -0.19 16.79
N GLN A 82 -0.76 -0.18 16.57
CA GLN A 82 0.25 -0.13 17.63
C GLN A 82 0.35 1.25 18.28
N TYR A 83 0.28 2.32 17.48
CA TYR A 83 0.44 3.69 17.94
C TYR A 83 -0.80 4.19 18.72
N ALA A 84 -1.99 3.74 18.34
CA ALA A 84 -3.20 4.38 18.79
C ALA A 84 -3.55 4.13 20.27
N GLY A 85 -3.37 2.93 20.82
CA GLY A 85 -3.92 2.55 22.15
C GLY A 85 -5.46 2.69 22.30
N MET A 86 -6.10 3.41 21.37
CA MET A 86 -7.50 3.69 21.11
C MET A 86 -7.94 2.92 19.86
N THR A 87 -9.24 2.90 19.58
CA THR A 87 -9.77 2.13 18.46
C THR A 87 -9.22 2.64 17.11
N PHE A 88 -8.94 1.73 16.18
CA PHE A 88 -8.44 2.03 14.83
C PHE A 88 -9.27 3.11 14.11
N LEU A 89 -10.59 3.12 14.34
CA LEU A 89 -11.49 4.13 13.79
C LEU A 89 -11.18 5.54 14.28
N ASP A 90 -10.78 5.70 15.53
CA ASP A 90 -10.48 7.01 16.12
C ASP A 90 -9.18 7.59 15.58
N ALA A 91 -8.18 6.73 15.35
CA ALA A 91 -6.91 7.12 14.73
C ALA A 91 -7.07 7.62 13.27
N LEU A 92 -8.11 7.15 12.57
CA LEU A 92 -8.47 7.61 11.24
C LEU A 92 -9.35 8.87 11.27
N LYS A 93 -10.36 8.91 12.14
CA LYS A 93 -11.29 10.05 12.23
C LYS A 93 -10.61 11.33 12.72
N ASN A 94 -9.65 11.20 13.63
CA ASN A 94 -8.99 12.36 14.25
C ASN A 94 -7.77 12.86 13.45
N SER A 95 -7.42 12.21 12.34
CA SER A 95 -6.34 12.65 11.45
C SER A 95 -6.76 12.57 9.99
N VAL A 96 -7.07 13.73 9.42
CA VAL A 96 -7.37 13.88 7.99
C VAL A 96 -6.23 13.33 7.12
N GLN A 97 -4.98 13.45 7.58
CA GLN A 97 -3.80 12.95 6.87
C GLN A 97 -3.77 11.42 6.83
N ASN A 98 -4.12 10.75 7.93
CA ASN A 98 -4.20 9.29 7.99
C ASN A 98 -5.32 8.76 7.10
N LEU A 99 -6.50 9.41 7.14
CA LEU A 99 -7.62 9.06 6.28
C LEU A 99 -7.28 9.28 4.80
N ALA A 100 -6.68 10.41 4.46
CA ALA A 100 -6.25 10.70 3.09
C ALA A 100 -5.22 9.67 2.59
N LEU A 101 -4.27 9.26 3.44
CA LEU A 101 -3.29 8.23 3.07
C LEU A 101 -3.95 6.87 2.86
N LEU A 102 -4.87 6.47 3.74
CA LEU A 102 -5.62 5.22 3.58
C LEU A 102 -6.35 5.19 2.24
N LEU A 103 -7.09 6.26 1.93
CA LEU A 103 -7.81 6.38 0.66
C LEU A 103 -6.87 6.42 -0.55
N ALA A 104 -5.72 7.08 -0.44
CA ALA A 104 -4.73 7.12 -1.50
C ALA A 104 -4.13 5.74 -1.80
N LEU A 105 -3.82 4.94 -0.77
CA LEU A 105 -3.32 3.57 -0.94
C LEU A 105 -4.37 2.66 -1.58
N VAL A 106 -5.60 2.67 -1.06
CA VAL A 106 -6.71 1.86 -1.60
C VAL A 106 -7.04 2.28 -3.04
N GLY A 107 -7.06 3.58 -3.32
CA GLY A 107 -7.24 4.12 -4.66
C GLY A 107 -6.10 3.73 -5.62
N GLY A 108 -4.86 3.79 -5.15
CA GLY A 108 -3.67 3.37 -5.90
C GLY A 108 -3.73 1.90 -6.30
N ILE A 109 -4.10 1.02 -5.36
CA ILE A 109 -4.36 -0.41 -5.61
C ILE A 109 -5.41 -0.56 -6.72
N GLY A 110 -6.57 0.08 -6.57
CA GLY A 110 -7.66 -0.04 -7.55
C GLY A 110 -7.25 0.43 -8.96
N ILE A 111 -6.58 1.57 -9.06
CA ILE A 111 -6.13 2.13 -10.35
C ILE A 111 -5.10 1.21 -11.01
N ASP A 112 -4.07 0.75 -10.29
CA ASP A 112 -3.03 -0.10 -10.87
C ASP A 112 -3.51 -1.52 -11.14
N TYR A 113 -4.43 -2.04 -10.33
CA TYR A 113 -5.07 -3.34 -10.55
C TYR A 113 -5.93 -3.33 -11.82
N SER A 114 -6.72 -2.27 -12.05
CA SER A 114 -7.65 -2.17 -13.18
C SER A 114 -7.00 -2.16 -14.58
N VAL A 115 -5.69 -1.95 -14.65
CA VAL A 115 -4.93 -1.86 -15.92
C VAL A 115 -4.04 -3.07 -16.15
N GLY A 116 -3.77 -3.87 -15.10
CA GLY A 116 -2.97 -5.09 -15.16
C GLY A 116 -3.77 -6.40 -15.13
N GLY A 117 -5.09 -6.32 -14.98
CA GLY A 117 -6.03 -7.45 -15.03
C GLY A 117 -6.59 -7.71 -16.42
#